data_AF-A0A536UN43-F1
#
_entry.id   AF-A0A536UN43-F1
#
_cell.length_a   1.000
_cell.length_b   1.000
_cell.length_c   1.000
_cell.angle_alpha   90.00
_cell.angle_beta   90.00
_cell.angle_gamma   90.00
#
_symmetry.space_group_name_H-M   'P 1'
#
loop_
_entity.id
_entity.type
_entity.pdbx_description
1 polymer ?
#
loop_
_entity_poly.entity_id
_entity_poly.type
_entity_poly.pdbx_seq_one_letter_code
_entity_poly.pdbx_strand_id
1 'polypeptide(L)'
;MDKLEHIVASALAEFEACNDPAALENCKAKFLGKSGQLTESLKALGKLSAADRPAAGARINLAKSELEAALGRRRNALAEAKLSRQLAAESLDVSLPGRGIGVGGLHPITRTIERIEALFHSLGFTVAEGQEIEDDFHNFTALNTPEDHPARSMHDTFYVEGGMV
;
A
#
# COMPACT_ATOMS: atom_id res chain seq x y z
N MET A 1 -21.37 3.24 51.92
CA MET A 1 -20.56 3.50 50.72
C MET A 1 -20.44 4.98 50.54
N ASP A 2 -19.24 5.45 50.25
CA ASP A 2 -18.95 6.88 50.13
C ASP A 2 -19.58 7.44 48.84
N LYS A 3 -20.17 8.64 48.88
CA LYS A 3 -20.85 9.25 47.71
C LYS A 3 -19.94 9.32 46.48
N LEU A 4 -18.63 9.43 46.69
CA LEU A 4 -17.62 9.45 45.63
C LEU A 4 -17.45 8.09 44.93
N GLU A 5 -17.49 6.97 45.69
CA GLU A 5 -17.34 5.62 45.14
C GLU A 5 -18.50 5.29 44.19
N HIS A 6 -19.72 5.71 44.54
CA HIS A 6 -20.87 5.54 43.66
C HIS A 6 -20.72 6.34 42.36
N ILE A 7 -20.22 7.58 42.42
CA ILE A 7 -20.00 8.41 41.21
C ILE A 7 -18.99 7.73 40.29
N VAL A 8 -17.89 7.19 40.84
CA VAL A 8 -16.88 6.48 40.05
C VAL A 8 -17.47 5.23 39.42
N ALA A 9 -18.14 4.37 40.20
CA ALA A 9 -18.74 3.14 39.69
C ALA A 9 -19.79 3.40 38.59
N SER A 10 -20.66 4.40 38.77
CA SER A 10 -21.64 4.79 37.75
C SER A 10 -20.99 5.35 36.49
N ALA A 11 -19.96 6.19 36.63
CA ALA A 11 -19.26 6.77 35.49
C ALA A 11 -18.51 5.70 34.68
N LEU A 12 -17.84 4.76 35.35
CA LEU A 12 -17.18 3.64 34.69
C LEU A 12 -18.18 2.77 33.89
N ALA A 13 -19.32 2.43 34.50
CA ALA A 13 -20.37 1.66 33.83
C ALA A 13 -20.96 2.41 32.62
N GLU A 14 -21.23 3.71 32.75
CA GLU A 14 -21.78 4.52 31.66
C GLU A 14 -20.77 4.72 30.52
N PHE A 15 -19.48 4.91 30.82
CA PHE A 15 -18.45 4.97 29.79
C PHE A 15 -18.37 3.67 29.00
N GLU A 16 -18.39 2.51 29.66
CA GLU A 16 -18.37 1.22 28.95
C GLU A 16 -19.63 0.97 28.12
N ALA A 17 -20.79 1.49 28.53
CA ALA A 17 -22.04 1.37 27.78
C ALA A 17 -22.11 2.31 26.54
N CYS A 18 -21.25 3.32 26.44
CA CYS A 18 -21.26 4.26 25.30
C CYS A 18 -20.76 3.59 24.02
N ASN A 19 -21.61 3.52 23.00
CA ASN A 19 -21.30 2.85 21.73
C ASN A 19 -20.91 3.80 20.60
N ASP A 20 -20.97 5.11 20.83
CA ASP A 20 -20.58 6.12 19.86
C ASP A 20 -19.87 7.31 20.55
N PRO A 21 -19.06 8.08 19.78
CA PRO A 21 -18.32 9.20 20.34
C PRO A 21 -19.20 10.31 20.94
N ALA A 22 -20.42 10.53 20.43
CA ALA A 22 -21.30 11.59 20.92
C ALA A 22 -21.90 11.19 22.28
N ALA A 23 -22.32 9.94 22.44
CA ALA A 23 -22.73 9.39 23.74
C ALA A 23 -21.60 9.50 24.77
N LEU A 24 -20.35 9.20 24.38
CA LEU A 24 -19.20 9.29 25.28
C LEU A 24 -18.91 10.73 25.73
N GLU A 25 -19.03 11.72 24.84
CA GLU A 25 -18.90 13.13 25.22
C GLU A 25 -20.05 13.61 26.13
N ASN A 26 -21.28 13.10 25.93
CA ASN A 26 -22.40 13.38 26.83
C ASN A 26 -22.14 12.82 28.24
N CYS A 27 -21.65 11.58 28.34
CA CYS A 27 -21.28 10.98 29.63
C CYS A 27 -20.11 11.73 30.28
N LYS A 28 -19.09 12.15 29.51
CA LYS A 28 -18.02 13.02 30.02
C LYS A 28 -18.56 14.32 30.60
N ALA A 29 -19.50 14.98 29.91
CA ALA A 29 -20.10 16.22 30.41
C ALA A 29 -20.84 16.01 31.74
N LYS A 30 -21.55 14.88 31.90
CA LYS A 30 -22.29 14.51 33.12
C LYS A 30 -21.39 14.30 34.35
N PHE A 31 -20.21 13.71 34.18
CA PHE A 31 -19.34 13.37 35.32
C PHE A 31 -18.16 14.34 35.51
N LEU A 32 -17.47 14.70 34.42
CA LEU A 32 -16.23 15.49 34.42
C LEU A 32 -16.41 16.93 33.89
N GLY A 33 -17.62 17.30 33.45
CA GLY A 33 -17.92 18.64 32.93
C GLY A 33 -17.86 19.75 34.01
N LYS A 34 -18.04 21.00 33.59
CA LYS A 34 -18.02 22.19 34.48
C LYS A 34 -19.08 22.14 35.60
N SER A 35 -20.17 21.43 35.35
CA SER A 35 -21.26 21.12 36.29
C SER A 35 -21.40 19.61 36.51
N GLY A 36 -20.34 18.84 36.25
CA GLY A 36 -20.34 17.40 36.42
C GLY A 36 -20.29 16.99 37.89
N GLN A 37 -20.80 15.80 38.20
CA GLN A 37 -20.92 15.30 39.57
C GLN A 37 -19.57 15.28 40.34
N LEU A 38 -18.46 15.02 39.64
CA LEU A 38 -17.12 15.06 40.24
C LEU A 38 -16.64 16.50 40.49
N THR A 39 -16.93 17.41 39.56
CA THR A 39 -16.62 18.84 39.69
C THR A 39 -17.42 19.51 40.82
N GLU A 40 -18.66 19.08 41.04
CA GLU A 40 -19.45 19.50 42.22
C GLU A 40 -18.85 18.99 43.52
N SER A 41 -18.33 17.76 43.52
CA SER A 41 -17.63 17.19 44.68
C SER A 41 -16.33 17.96 45.00
N LEU A 42 -15.60 18.42 43.97
CA LEU A 42 -14.45 19.34 44.12
C LEU A 42 -14.86 20.68 44.73
N LYS A 43 -15.97 21.29 44.28
CA LYS A 43 -16.47 22.56 44.84
C LYS A 43 -16.88 22.42 46.30
N ALA A 44 -17.41 21.25 46.69
CA ALA A 44 -17.81 20.97 48.07
C ALA A 44 -16.62 20.91 49.05
N LEU A 45 -15.39 20.64 48.59
CA LEU A 45 -14.18 20.69 49.42
C LEU A 45 -13.95 22.07 50.06
N GLY A 46 -14.43 23.14 49.41
CA GLY A 46 -14.38 24.49 49.97
C GLY A 46 -15.10 24.64 51.31
N LYS A 47 -16.04 23.74 51.63
CA LYS A 47 -16.84 23.77 52.86
C LYS A 47 -16.24 22.93 54.02
N LEU A 48 -15.16 22.19 53.77
CA LEU A 48 -14.52 21.33 54.78
C LEU A 48 -13.52 22.09 55.66
N SER A 49 -13.24 21.54 56.85
CA SER A 49 -12.20 22.01 57.77
C SER A 49 -10.80 21.93 57.13
N ALA A 50 -9.85 22.72 57.61
CA ALA A 50 -8.47 22.69 57.10
C ALA A 50 -7.78 21.33 57.30
N ALA A 51 -8.20 20.57 58.32
CA ALA A 51 -7.65 19.25 58.64
C ALA A 51 -8.16 18.15 57.70
N ASP A 52 -9.43 18.19 57.28
CA ASP A 52 -10.06 17.14 56.47
C ASP A 52 -9.92 17.37 54.95
N ARG A 53 -9.68 18.62 54.55
CA ARG A 53 -9.58 19.04 53.15
C ARG A 53 -8.49 18.30 52.34
N PRO A 54 -7.27 18.02 52.88
CA PRO A 54 -6.23 17.30 52.13
C PRO A 54 -6.61 15.85 51.77
N ALA A 55 -7.15 15.09 52.73
CA ALA A 55 -7.51 13.68 52.52
C ALA A 55 -8.68 13.54 51.53
N ALA A 56 -9.70 14.39 51.66
CA ALA A 56 -10.84 14.42 50.73
C ALA A 56 -10.43 14.86 49.32
N GLY A 57 -9.53 15.85 49.20
CA GLY A 57 -8.98 16.30 47.92
C GLY A 57 -8.16 15.23 47.20
N ALA A 58 -7.32 14.49 47.93
CA ALA A 58 -6.53 13.39 47.38
C ALA A 58 -7.43 12.30 46.76
N ARG A 59 -8.48 11.90 47.46
CA ARG A 59 -9.46 10.91 46.96
C ARG A 59 -10.19 11.37 45.71
N ILE A 60 -10.62 12.64 45.65
CA ILE A 60 -11.34 13.15 44.48
C ILE A 60 -10.40 13.28 43.27
N ASN A 61 -9.14 13.66 43.49
CA ASN A 61 -8.14 13.69 42.42
C ASN A 61 -7.82 12.29 41.89
N LEU A 62 -7.75 11.28 42.76
CA LEU A 62 -7.60 9.89 42.35
C LEU A 62 -8.78 9.43 41.49
N ALA A 63 -10.01 9.68 41.95
CA ALA A 63 -11.23 9.39 41.19
C ALA A 63 -11.25 10.11 39.83
N LYS A 64 -10.79 11.37 39.78
CA LYS A 64 -10.68 12.13 38.53
C LYS A 64 -9.72 11.46 37.55
N SER A 65 -8.54 11.09 38.02
CA SER A 65 -7.53 10.41 37.19
C SER A 65 -8.04 9.07 36.66
N GLU A 66 -8.73 8.30 37.50
CA GLU A 66 -9.34 7.02 37.11
C GLU A 66 -10.40 7.19 36.01
N LEU A 67 -11.30 8.18 36.16
CA LEU A 67 -12.33 8.47 35.16
C LEU A 67 -11.76 9.04 33.87
N GLU A 68 -10.76 9.90 33.93
CA GLU A 68 -10.06 10.40 32.73
C GLU A 68 -9.35 9.26 31.99
N ALA A 69 -8.73 8.33 32.72
CA ALA A 69 -8.11 7.15 32.14
C ALA A 69 -9.15 6.22 31.49
N ALA A 70 -10.28 5.96 32.16
CA ALA A 70 -11.38 5.15 31.61
C ALA A 70 -12.01 5.79 30.36
N LEU A 71 -12.25 7.10 30.40
CA LEU A 71 -12.74 7.86 29.25
C LEU A 71 -11.76 7.78 28.07
N GLY A 72 -10.46 7.92 28.33
CA GLY A 72 -9.42 7.77 27.32
C GLY A 72 -9.41 6.38 26.70
N ARG A 73 -9.45 5.32 27.53
CA ARG A 73 -9.53 3.93 27.06
C ARG A 73 -10.76 3.70 26.17
N ARG A 74 -11.94 4.14 26.61
CA ARG A 74 -13.17 3.95 25.83
C ARG A 74 -13.13 4.72 24.51
N ARG A 75 -12.64 5.97 24.53
CA ARG A 75 -12.51 6.79 23.31
C ARG A 75 -11.60 6.10 22.29
N ASN A 76 -10.47 5.56 22.73
CA ASN A 76 -9.55 4.84 21.86
C ASN A 76 -10.18 3.55 21.33
N ALA A 77 -10.88 2.79 22.17
CA ALA A 77 -11.57 1.56 21.74
C ALA A 77 -12.64 1.85 20.67
N LEU A 78 -13.42 2.92 20.81
CA LEU A 78 -14.42 3.32 19.81
C LEU A 78 -13.76 3.78 18.50
N ALA A 79 -12.64 4.49 18.58
CA ALA A 79 -11.88 4.92 17.41
C ALA A 79 -11.29 3.73 16.65
N GLU A 80 -10.67 2.79 17.37
CA GLU A 80 -10.13 1.56 16.79
C GLU A 80 -11.23 0.73 16.13
N ALA A 81 -12.34 0.49 16.83
CA ALA A 81 -13.47 -0.27 16.28
C ALA A 81 -14.10 0.41 15.04
N LYS A 82 -14.05 1.74 14.94
CA LYS A 82 -14.46 2.46 13.73
C LYS A 82 -13.46 2.22 12.60
N LEU A 83 -12.16 2.37 12.87
CA LEU A 83 -11.10 2.16 11.90
C LEU A 83 -11.11 0.73 11.35
N SER A 84 -11.17 -0.29 12.22
CA SER A 84 -11.19 -1.70 11.79
C SER A 84 -12.40 -2.00 10.89
N ARG A 85 -13.56 -1.40 11.18
CA ARG A 85 -14.75 -1.55 10.32
C ARG A 85 -14.57 -0.90 8.95
N GLN A 86 -13.95 0.28 8.88
CA GLN A 86 -13.63 0.93 7.61
C GLN A 86 -12.64 0.09 6.80
N LEU A 87 -11.56 -0.37 7.43
CA LEU A 87 -10.56 -1.22 6.78
C LEU A 87 -11.14 -2.55 6.28
N ALA A 88 -12.04 -3.17 7.05
CA ALA A 88 -12.71 -4.40 6.63
C ALA A 88 -13.64 -4.18 5.44
N ALA A 89 -14.36 -3.04 5.41
CA ALA A 89 -15.25 -2.69 4.31
C ALA A 89 -14.49 -2.31 3.02
N GLU A 90 -13.29 -1.74 3.17
CA GLU A 90 -12.41 -1.34 2.06
C GLU A 90 -11.41 -2.45 1.69
N SER A 91 -11.51 -3.63 2.30
CA SER A 91 -10.65 -4.77 1.98
C SER A 91 -10.91 -5.23 0.55
N LEU A 92 -9.83 -5.36 -0.21
CA LEU A 92 -9.86 -5.76 -1.62
C LEU A 92 -9.00 -7.00 -1.82
N ASP A 93 -9.38 -7.82 -2.80
CA ASP A 93 -8.58 -8.96 -3.23
C ASP A 93 -7.36 -8.47 -4.02
N VAL A 94 -6.20 -8.47 -3.37
CA VAL A 94 -4.92 -8.05 -3.94
C VAL A 94 -4.37 -9.02 -4.99
N SER A 95 -4.96 -10.21 -5.15
CA SER A 95 -4.55 -11.19 -6.15
C SER A 95 -5.20 -10.98 -7.52
N LEU A 96 -6.21 -10.11 -7.60
CA LEU A 96 -6.88 -9.81 -8.86
C LEU A 96 -5.92 -9.17 -9.87
N PRO A 97 -6.03 -9.51 -11.16
CA PRO A 97 -5.21 -8.91 -12.20
C PRO A 97 -5.46 -7.39 -12.25
N GLY A 98 -4.36 -6.63 -12.20
CA GLY A 98 -4.41 -5.18 -12.33
C GLY A 98 -4.90 -4.74 -13.71
N ARG A 99 -5.46 -3.53 -13.80
CA ARG A 99 -5.81 -2.91 -15.08
C ARG A 99 -4.55 -2.28 -15.69
N GLY A 100 -4.23 -2.60 -16.92
CA GLY A 100 -3.04 -2.06 -17.59
C GLY A 100 -2.89 -2.61 -19.01
N ILE A 101 -1.81 -2.20 -19.67
CA ILE A 101 -1.41 -2.71 -20.97
C ILE A 101 -0.42 -3.86 -20.75
N GLY A 102 -0.50 -4.90 -21.57
CA GLY A 102 0.42 -6.03 -21.52
C GLY A 102 1.86 -5.64 -21.89
N VAL A 103 2.77 -6.58 -21.69
CA VAL A 103 4.17 -6.43 -22.10
C VAL A 103 4.29 -6.72 -23.60
N GLY A 104 4.99 -5.86 -24.33
CA GLY A 104 5.39 -6.15 -25.72
C GLY A 104 6.45 -7.24 -25.80
N GLY A 105 6.69 -7.76 -27.01
CA GLY A 105 7.71 -8.79 -27.23
C GLY A 105 8.41 -8.61 -28.56
N LEU A 106 9.66 -9.05 -28.62
CA LEU A 106 10.43 -9.12 -29.86
C LEU A 106 9.90 -10.24 -30.76
N HIS A 107 10.01 -10.05 -32.07
CA HIS A 107 9.68 -11.08 -33.04
C HIS A 107 10.59 -12.32 -32.83
N PRO A 108 10.07 -13.56 -32.99
CA PRO A 108 10.87 -14.77 -32.76
C PRO A 108 12.16 -14.85 -33.59
N ILE A 109 12.16 -14.31 -34.81
CA ILE A 109 13.36 -14.24 -35.66
C ILE A 109 14.40 -13.32 -35.05
N THR A 110 14.02 -12.11 -34.62
CA THR A 110 14.93 -11.18 -33.92
C THR A 110 15.55 -11.82 -32.70
N ARG A 111 14.74 -12.50 -31.86
CA ARG A 111 15.26 -13.22 -30.69
C ARG A 111 16.27 -14.31 -31.04
N THR A 112 16.09 -14.94 -32.20
CA THR A 112 16.99 -15.99 -32.68
C THR A 112 18.30 -15.39 -33.19
N ILE A 113 18.21 -14.32 -33.99
CA ILE A 113 19.37 -13.57 -34.50
C ILE A 113 20.21 -13.06 -33.33
N GLU A 114 19.62 -12.32 -32.38
CA GLU A 114 20.32 -11.78 -31.21
C GLU A 114 20.99 -12.89 -30.38
N ARG A 115 20.34 -14.06 -30.26
CA ARG A 115 20.92 -15.21 -29.55
C ARG A 115 22.13 -15.78 -30.29
N ILE A 116 22.07 -15.90 -31.61
CA ILE A 116 23.19 -16.37 -32.44
C ILE A 116 24.34 -15.37 -32.35
N GLU A 117 24.07 -14.08 -32.53
CA GLU A 117 25.05 -13.01 -32.44
C GLU A 117 25.77 -13.02 -31.08
N ALA A 118 25.04 -13.15 -29.98
CA ALA A 118 25.62 -13.21 -28.64
C ALA A 118 26.60 -14.39 -28.47
N LEU A 119 26.29 -15.55 -29.06
CA LEU A 119 27.16 -16.72 -29.02
C LEU A 119 28.46 -16.47 -29.79
N PHE A 120 28.38 -15.97 -31.02
CA PHE A 120 29.58 -15.73 -31.85
C PHE A 120 30.39 -14.52 -31.35
N HIS A 121 29.73 -13.51 -30.80
CA HIS A 121 30.42 -12.39 -30.17
C HIS A 121 31.29 -12.85 -28.99
N SER A 122 30.83 -13.84 -28.21
CA SER A 122 31.63 -14.44 -27.13
C SER A 122 32.92 -15.12 -27.61
N LEU A 123 33.01 -15.45 -28.90
CA LEU A 123 34.18 -16.03 -29.56
C LEU A 123 35.06 -14.98 -30.26
N GLY A 124 34.70 -13.70 -30.18
CA GLY A 124 35.45 -12.59 -30.79
C GLY A 124 35.02 -12.21 -32.21
N PHE A 125 33.91 -12.74 -32.71
CA PHE A 125 33.34 -12.32 -34.00
C PHE A 125 32.64 -10.96 -33.87
N THR A 126 32.60 -10.22 -34.98
CA THR A 126 31.89 -8.93 -35.10
C THR A 126 30.74 -9.08 -36.10
N VAL A 127 29.64 -8.36 -35.86
CA VAL A 127 28.48 -8.32 -36.76
C VAL A 127 28.79 -7.43 -37.96
N ALA A 128 28.46 -7.89 -39.16
CA ALA A 128 28.54 -7.13 -40.40
C ALA A 128 27.20 -7.23 -41.12
N GLU A 129 26.71 -6.10 -41.62
CA GLU A 129 25.48 -5.99 -42.41
C GLU A 129 25.83 -5.61 -43.86
N GLY A 130 24.98 -6.00 -44.79
CA GLY A 130 25.14 -5.77 -46.23
C GLY A 130 23.83 -5.29 -46.87
N GLN A 131 23.84 -5.09 -48.18
CA GLN A 131 22.63 -4.73 -48.91
C GLN A 131 21.75 -5.97 -49.11
N GLU A 132 20.44 -5.77 -49.17
CA GLU A 132 19.49 -6.86 -49.48
C GLU A 132 19.38 -7.13 -50.99
N ILE A 133 19.62 -6.09 -51.82
CA ILE A 133 19.75 -6.20 -53.28
C ILE A 133 21.24 -6.08 -53.60
N GLU A 134 21.80 -7.08 -54.26
CA GLU A 134 23.24 -7.23 -54.51
C GLU A 134 23.53 -7.37 -56.02
N ASP A 135 24.80 -7.28 -56.39
CA ASP A 135 25.24 -7.53 -57.77
C ASP A 135 25.60 -9.00 -58.02
N ASP A 136 25.62 -9.41 -59.29
CA ASP A 136 25.99 -10.78 -59.69
C ASP A 136 27.38 -11.21 -59.16
N PHE A 137 28.30 -10.27 -59.07
CA PHE A 137 29.67 -10.56 -58.71
C PHE A 137 29.77 -10.99 -57.24
N HIS A 138 29.18 -10.22 -56.32
CA HIS A 138 29.22 -10.48 -54.89
C HIS A 138 28.32 -11.65 -54.48
N ASN A 139 27.17 -11.83 -55.14
CA ASN A 139 26.25 -12.93 -54.81
C ASN A 139 26.68 -14.29 -55.40
N PHE A 140 27.39 -14.30 -56.54
CA PHE A 140 27.76 -15.55 -57.22
C PHE A 140 29.24 -15.67 -57.62
N THR A 141 29.73 -14.76 -58.46
CA THR A 141 31.02 -14.94 -59.15
C THR A 141 32.19 -15.02 -58.16
N ALA A 142 32.22 -14.13 -57.17
CA ALA A 142 33.24 -14.12 -56.12
C ALA A 142 33.17 -15.34 -55.19
N LEU A 143 32.02 -16.01 -55.13
CA LEU A 143 31.78 -17.24 -54.36
C LEU A 143 31.99 -18.51 -55.20
N ASN A 144 32.76 -18.41 -56.29
CA ASN A 144 33.10 -19.51 -57.19
C ASN A 144 31.88 -20.17 -57.86
N THR A 145 30.83 -19.39 -58.12
CA THR A 145 29.61 -19.83 -58.80
C THR A 145 29.51 -19.13 -60.18
N PRO A 146 30.12 -19.69 -61.24
CA PRO A 146 30.09 -19.08 -62.58
C PRO A 146 28.67 -19.10 -63.21
N GLU A 147 28.47 -18.36 -64.30
CA GLU A 147 27.16 -18.17 -64.96
C GLU A 147 26.44 -19.49 -65.29
N ASP A 148 27.18 -20.51 -65.75
CA ASP A 148 26.62 -21.81 -66.12
C ASP A 148 26.43 -22.77 -64.93
N HIS A 149 26.66 -22.31 -63.69
CA HIS A 149 26.58 -23.16 -62.51
C HIS A 149 25.12 -23.42 -62.10
N PRO A 150 24.70 -24.69 -61.90
CA PRO A 150 23.30 -25.01 -61.61
C PRO A 150 22.80 -24.41 -60.29
N ALA A 151 23.69 -24.02 -59.37
CA ALA A 151 23.29 -23.32 -58.15
C ALA A 151 22.57 -21.99 -58.44
N ARG A 152 22.92 -21.27 -59.52
CA ARG A 152 22.26 -19.99 -59.86
C ARG A 152 20.76 -20.13 -60.13
N SER A 153 20.33 -21.28 -60.65
CA SER A 153 18.91 -21.60 -60.83
C SER A 153 18.30 -22.37 -59.65
N MET A 154 19.08 -23.13 -58.87
CA MET A 154 18.58 -23.84 -57.68
C MET A 154 18.27 -22.92 -56.49
N HIS A 155 18.79 -21.69 -56.46
CA HIS A 155 18.54 -20.73 -55.40
C HIS A 155 17.22 -19.96 -55.51
N ASP A 156 16.45 -20.13 -56.60
CA ASP A 156 15.23 -19.36 -56.88
C ASP A 156 15.43 -17.83 -56.73
N THR A 157 16.56 -17.34 -57.24
CA THR A 157 16.99 -15.94 -57.15
C THR A 157 16.02 -14.99 -57.86
N PHE A 158 15.68 -13.87 -57.21
CA PHE A 158 14.88 -12.82 -57.83
C PHE A 158 15.78 -11.82 -58.57
N TYR A 159 15.79 -11.88 -59.90
CA TYR A 159 16.53 -10.94 -60.72
C TYR A 159 15.76 -9.63 -60.89
N VAL A 160 16.42 -8.50 -60.65
CA VAL A 160 15.85 -7.15 -60.82
C VAL A 160 16.57 -6.38 -61.93
N GLU A 161 16.02 -5.23 -62.34
CA GLU A 161 16.55 -4.46 -63.47
C GLU A 161 18.01 -4.03 -63.24
N GLY A 162 18.80 -4.02 -64.32
CA GLY A 162 20.22 -3.63 -64.26
C GLY A 162 21.20 -4.75 -63.91
N GLY A 163 20.76 -6.01 -63.87
CA GLY A 163 21.63 -7.16 -63.57
C GLY A 163 21.90 -7.35 -62.08
N MET A 164 21.06 -6.76 -61.23
CA MET A 164 21.08 -6.92 -59.79
C MET A 164 20.19 -8.11 -59.38
N VAL A 165 20.48 -8.69 -58.22
CA VAL A 165 19.84 -9.89 -57.66
C VAL A 165 19.50 -9.73 -56.19
#